data_AF-A0A9W9MK79-F1
#
_entry.id   AF-A0A9W9MK79-F1
#
_cell.length_a   1.000
_cell.length_b   1.000
_cell.length_c   1.000
_cell.angle_alpha   90.00
_cell.angle_beta   90.00
_cell.angle_gamma   90.00
#
_symmetry.space_group_name_H-M   'P 1'
#
loop_
_entity.id
_entity.type
_entity.pdbx_description
1 polymer ?
#
loop_
_entity_poly.entity_id
_entity_poly.type
_entity_poly.pdbx_seq_one_letter_code
_entity_poly.pdbx_strand_id
1 'polypeptide(L)'
;MKNIFYLMDKWSFVQELGATPPVDSFALLHYVPQWLLGNWRNRAVEVGDLMQSLYQTVLDQVKERRQWGVPRDSFMDRILDTLKQTPLSENELRFLGGVLMEEGSDTSSSLILTIIQAITKYPEVQAKYAERVFHPNLLKRES
;
A
#
# COMPACT_ATOMS: atom_id res chain seq x y z
N MET A 1 3.05 -3.42 -15.55
CA MET A 1 4.24 -2.99 -14.78
C MET A 1 4.74 -1.59 -15.14
N LYS A 2 4.90 -1.22 -16.43
CA LYS A 2 5.34 0.15 -16.81
C LYS A 2 4.52 1.29 -16.18
N ASN A 3 3.20 1.12 -16.06
CA ASN A 3 2.32 2.14 -15.47
C ASN A 3 2.54 2.35 -13.96
N ILE A 4 2.93 1.31 -13.21
CA ILE A 4 3.21 1.43 -11.76
C ILE A 4 4.53 2.17 -11.55
N PHE A 5 5.58 1.84 -12.31
CA PHE A 5 6.86 2.55 -12.20
C PHE A 5 6.74 4.03 -12.59
N TYR A 6 5.95 4.33 -13.63
CA TYR A 6 5.64 5.72 -13.99
C TYR A 6 4.87 6.45 -12.88
N LEU A 7 3.86 5.82 -12.28
CA LEU A 7 3.17 6.38 -11.12
C LEU A 7 4.14 6.66 -9.97
N MET A 8 5.00 5.70 -9.63
CA MET A 8 5.95 5.81 -8.52
C MET A 8 6.95 6.96 -8.73
N ASP A 9 7.46 7.14 -9.95
CA ASP A 9 8.35 8.25 -10.31
C ASP A 9 7.65 9.61 -10.09
N LYS A 10 6.42 9.75 -10.58
CA LYS A 10 5.62 10.97 -10.45
C LYS A 10 5.19 11.24 -9.02
N TRP A 11 4.84 10.19 -8.27
CA TRP A 11 4.47 10.25 -6.86
C TRP A 11 5.66 10.66 -5.99
N SER A 12 6.83 10.07 -6.22
CA SER A 12 8.09 10.45 -5.56
C SER A 12 8.36 11.94 -5.74
N PHE A 13 8.23 12.44 -6.97
CA PHE A 13 8.45 13.85 -7.27
C PHE A 13 7.47 14.78 -6.53
N VAL A 14 6.22 14.37 -6.32
CA VAL A 14 5.24 15.17 -5.55
C VAL A 14 5.55 15.19 -4.06
N GLN A 15 6.18 14.13 -3.51
CA GLN A 15 6.55 14.05 -2.09
C GLN A 15 7.87 14.75 -1.75
N GLU A 16 8.66 15.16 -2.75
CA GLU A 16 9.91 15.88 -2.49
C GLU A 16 9.67 17.17 -1.72
N LEU A 17 10.59 17.48 -0.80
CA LEU A 17 10.53 18.72 -0.01
C LEU A 17 10.52 19.94 -0.94
N GLY A 18 9.47 20.75 -0.83
CA GLY A 18 9.29 21.95 -1.65
C GLY A 18 8.60 21.71 -3.00
N ALA A 19 8.30 20.47 -3.38
CA ALA A 19 7.52 20.18 -4.60
C ALA A 19 6.05 20.59 -4.48
N THR A 20 5.50 20.51 -3.27
CA THR A 20 4.17 21.03 -2.92
C THR A 20 4.31 22.20 -1.94
N PRO A 21 3.84 23.40 -2.29
CA PRO A 21 3.83 24.54 -1.39
C PRO A 21 2.94 24.24 -0.16
N PRO A 22 3.24 24.82 1.02
CA PRO A 22 2.49 24.57 2.26
C PRO A 22 1.15 25.30 2.29
N VAL A 23 0.31 25.09 1.28
CA VAL A 23 -0.99 25.75 1.08
C VAL A 23 -1.96 25.44 2.23
N ASP A 24 -1.87 24.26 2.83
CA ASP A 24 -2.70 23.86 3.98
C ASP A 24 -2.37 24.65 5.25
N SER A 25 -1.10 25.06 5.41
CA SER A 25 -0.66 25.89 6.53
C SER A 25 -0.78 27.38 6.26
N PHE A 26 -0.68 27.78 4.98
CA PHE A 26 -0.69 29.18 4.55
C PHE A 26 -1.71 29.39 3.44
N ALA A 27 -2.97 29.63 3.82
CA ALA A 27 -4.08 29.80 2.89
C ALA A 27 -3.86 30.89 1.82
N LEU A 28 -3.06 31.92 2.13
CA LEU A 28 -2.72 32.99 1.17
C LEU A 28 -2.03 32.45 -0.10
N LEU A 29 -1.34 31.31 -0.02
CA LEU A 29 -0.67 30.70 -1.16
C LEU A 29 -1.66 30.19 -2.22
N HIS A 30 -2.94 29.99 -1.89
CA HIS A 30 -3.97 29.64 -2.88
C HIS A 30 -4.24 30.76 -3.89
N TYR A 31 -3.95 32.02 -3.53
CA TYR A 31 -4.13 33.17 -4.43
C TYR A 31 -2.93 33.40 -5.34
N VAL A 32 -1.79 32.76 -5.06
CA VAL A 32 -0.59 32.88 -5.90
C VAL A 32 -0.79 32.06 -7.17
N PRO A 33 -0.59 32.65 -8.36
CA PRO A 33 -0.68 31.91 -9.62
C PRO A 33 0.20 30.66 -9.62
N GLN A 34 -0.38 29.50 -9.96
CA GLN A 34 0.28 28.20 -9.81
C GLN A 34 1.62 28.06 -10.56
N TRP A 35 1.83 28.81 -11.64
CA TRP A 35 3.06 28.77 -12.43
C TRP A 35 4.27 29.30 -11.65
N LEU A 36 4.06 30.19 -10.67
CA LEU A 36 5.09 30.65 -9.74
C LEU A 36 5.44 29.61 -8.68
N LEU A 37 4.55 28.65 -8.45
CA LEU A 37 4.69 27.57 -7.48
C LEU A 37 4.95 26.22 -8.18
N GLY A 38 5.54 26.28 -9.38
CA GLY A 38 5.93 25.10 -10.14
C GLY A 38 4.77 24.23 -10.64
N ASN A 39 3.54 24.77 -10.76
CA ASN A 39 2.35 24.02 -11.19
C ASN A 39 2.04 22.80 -10.31
N TRP A 40 2.26 22.92 -9.00
CA TRP A 40 2.04 21.85 -8.01
C TRP A 40 0.65 21.19 -8.12
N ARG A 41 -0.38 21.99 -8.38
CA ARG A 41 -1.77 21.50 -8.47
C ARG A 41 -1.96 20.55 -9.63
N ASN A 42 -1.45 20.89 -10.82
CA ASN A 42 -1.53 20.02 -11.99
C ASN A 42 -0.82 18.68 -11.74
N ARG A 43 0.34 18.71 -11.07
CA ARG A 43 1.07 17.49 -10.70
C ARG A 43 0.29 16.64 -9.70
N ALA A 44 -0.28 17.26 -8.67
CA ALA A 44 -1.09 16.57 -7.66
C ALA A 44 -2.32 15.90 -8.30
N VAL A 45 -3.01 16.59 -9.22
CA VAL A 45 -4.14 16.03 -9.97
C VAL A 45 -3.69 14.87 -10.86
N GLU A 46 -2.60 15.04 -11.62
CA GLU A 46 -2.06 13.97 -12.49
C GLU A 46 -1.75 12.70 -11.69
N VAL A 47 -1.09 12.83 -10.54
CA VAL A 47 -0.79 11.66 -9.70
C VAL A 47 -2.07 11.07 -9.10
N GLY A 48 -3.01 11.90 -8.66
CA GLY A 48 -4.31 11.44 -8.17
C GLY A 48 -5.09 10.63 -9.22
N ASP A 49 -5.04 11.03 -10.49
CA ASP A 49 -5.68 10.31 -11.59
C ASP A 49 -4.98 8.97 -11.88
N LEU A 50 -3.64 8.96 -11.86
CA LEU A 50 -2.85 7.74 -12.01
C LEU A 50 -3.13 6.73 -10.87
N MET A 51 -3.19 7.19 -9.62
CA MET A 51 -3.52 6.34 -8.47
C MET A 51 -4.92 5.76 -8.58
N GLN A 52 -5.93 6.60 -8.89
CA GLN A 52 -7.31 6.12 -9.08
C GLN A 52 -7.42 5.08 -10.19
N SER A 53 -6.72 5.27 -11.30
CA SER A 53 -6.68 4.31 -12.42
C SER A 53 -6.06 2.98 -12.00
N LEU A 54 -4.95 3.02 -11.24
CA LEU A 54 -4.32 1.82 -10.70
C LEU A 54 -5.26 1.08 -9.74
N TYR A 55 -5.84 1.79 -8.79
CA TYR A 55 -6.75 1.20 -7.79
C TYR A 55 -8.00 0.61 -8.43
N GLN A 56 -8.55 1.28 -9.45
CA GLN A 56 -9.64 0.75 -10.24
C GLN A 56 -9.26 -0.56 -10.92
N THR A 57 -8.08 -0.61 -11.55
CA THR A 57 -7.60 -1.83 -12.23
C THR A 57 -7.53 -3.01 -11.26
N VAL A 58 -7.06 -2.80 -10.03
CA VAL A 58 -6.94 -3.85 -9.01
C VAL A 58 -8.32 -4.29 -8.51
N LEU A 59 -9.23 -3.35 -8.24
CA LEU A 59 -10.59 -3.64 -7.83
C LEU A 59 -11.35 -4.42 -8.92
N ASP A 60 -11.18 -4.04 -10.18
CA ASP A 60 -11.82 -4.69 -11.32
C ASP A 60 -11.34 -6.14 -11.47
N GLN A 61 -10.05 -6.42 -11.28
CA GLN A 61 -9.56 -7.80 -11.26
C GLN A 61 -10.23 -8.65 -10.17
N VAL A 62 -10.51 -8.08 -9.00
CA VAL A 62 -11.26 -8.75 -7.94
C VAL A 62 -12.71 -8.99 -8.38
N LYS A 63 -13.39 -7.96 -8.90
CA LYS A 63 -14.79 -8.06 -9.36
C LYS A 63 -14.93 -9.08 -10.50
N GLU A 64 -14.07 -9.02 -11.50
CA GLU A 64 -14.03 -9.94 -12.64
C GLU A 64 -13.82 -11.37 -12.14
N ARG A 65 -12.77 -11.62 -11.35
CA ARG A 65 -12.51 -12.94 -10.78
C ARG A 65 -13.73 -13.51 -10.03
N ARG A 66 -14.47 -12.67 -9.29
CA ARG A 66 -15.71 -13.08 -8.60
C ARG A 66 -16.85 -13.39 -9.56
N GLN A 67 -17.01 -12.61 -10.63
CA GLN A 67 -18.02 -12.88 -11.67
C GLN A 67 -17.80 -14.23 -12.35
N TRP A 68 -16.55 -14.67 -12.48
CA TRP A 68 -16.18 -15.98 -13.02
C TRP A 68 -16.37 -17.13 -12.01
N GLY A 69 -16.92 -16.86 -10.82
CA GLY A 69 -17.18 -17.87 -9.80
C GLY A 69 -15.93 -18.33 -9.02
N VAL A 70 -14.86 -17.53 -9.00
CA VAL A 70 -13.59 -17.87 -8.31
C VAL A 70 -13.32 -16.92 -7.12
N PRO A 71 -14.19 -16.83 -6.10
CA PRO A 71 -13.87 -16.11 -4.88
C PRO A 71 -12.67 -16.78 -4.17
N ARG A 72 -11.79 -15.98 -3.55
CA ARG A 72 -10.56 -16.45 -2.89
C ARG A 72 -10.58 -16.18 -1.39
N ASP A 73 -11.74 -15.82 -0.84
CA ASP A 73 -11.90 -15.40 0.54
C ASP A 73 -10.90 -14.29 0.96
N SER A 74 -10.54 -13.44 -0.01
CA SER A 74 -9.65 -12.31 0.20
C SER A 74 -10.35 -11.20 1.00
N PHE A 75 -9.56 -10.28 1.57
CA PHE A 75 -10.10 -9.10 2.27
C PHE A 75 -11.16 -8.37 1.43
N MET A 76 -10.85 -8.09 0.16
CA MET A 76 -11.79 -7.43 -0.74
C MET A 76 -13.00 -8.30 -1.10
N ASP A 77 -12.87 -9.63 -1.18
CA ASP A 77 -14.05 -10.50 -1.38
C ASP A 77 -15.03 -10.33 -0.20
N ARG A 78 -14.52 -10.34 1.04
CA ARG A 78 -15.34 -10.16 2.25
C ARG A 78 -16.01 -8.78 2.30
N ILE A 79 -15.27 -7.71 1.97
CA ILE A 79 -15.83 -6.35 1.90
C ILE A 79 -16.95 -6.28 0.86
N LEU A 80 -16.77 -6.88 -0.31
CA LEU A 80 -17.80 -6.87 -1.34
C LEU A 80 -19.05 -7.67 -0.94
N ASP A 81 -18.93 -8.65 -0.04
CA ASP A 81 -20.07 -9.39 0.52
C ASP A 81 -20.88 -8.58 1.54
N THR A 82 -20.26 -7.61 2.22
CA THR A 82 -20.94 -6.76 3.22
C THR A 82 -21.61 -5.51 2.64
N LEU A 83 -21.48 -5.25 1.33
CA LEU A 83 -22.01 -4.03 0.70
C LEU A 83 -23.52 -3.84 0.86
N LYS A 84 -24.29 -4.90 1.12
CA LYS A 84 -25.72 -4.80 1.41
C LYS A 84 -26.01 -4.17 2.77
N GLN A 85 -25.14 -4.40 3.76
CA GLN A 85 -25.29 -3.88 5.12
C GLN A 85 -24.48 -2.60 5.33
N THR A 86 -23.31 -2.51 4.70
CA THR A 86 -22.38 -1.38 4.80
C THR A 86 -22.05 -0.91 3.39
N PRO A 87 -22.92 -0.07 2.79
CA PRO A 87 -22.69 0.42 1.45
C PRO A 87 -21.46 1.33 1.42
N LEU A 88 -20.51 1.00 0.55
CA LEU A 88 -19.38 1.83 0.20
C LEU A 88 -19.53 2.29 -1.24
N SER A 89 -19.20 3.55 -1.50
CA SER A 89 -19.08 4.05 -2.86
C SER A 89 -17.94 3.36 -3.60
N GLU A 90 -17.98 3.42 -4.93
CA GLU A 90 -16.93 2.82 -5.74
C GLU A 90 -15.55 3.46 -5.52
N ASN A 91 -15.50 4.77 -5.24
CA ASN A 91 -14.26 5.45 -4.88
C ASN A 91 -13.73 4.97 -3.53
N GLU A 92 -14.58 4.80 -2.52
CA GLU A 92 -14.14 4.25 -1.22
C GLU A 92 -13.60 2.83 -1.36
N LEU A 93 -14.24 1.99 -2.18
CA LEU A 93 -13.75 0.63 -2.45
C LEU A 93 -12.39 0.62 -3.16
N ARG A 94 -12.20 1.49 -4.16
CA ARG A 94 -10.91 1.67 -4.85
C ARG A 94 -9.83 2.06 -3.86
N PHE A 95 -10.07 3.11 -3.08
CA PHE A 95 -9.10 3.61 -2.10
C PHE A 95 -8.79 2.58 -1.01
N LEU A 96 -9.81 1.92 -0.46
CA LEU A 96 -9.64 0.91 0.58
C LEU A 96 -8.74 -0.23 0.12
N GLY A 97 -9.02 -0.81 -1.05
CA GLY A 97 -8.21 -1.90 -1.61
C GLY A 97 -6.83 -1.44 -2.07
N GLY A 98 -6.77 -0.26 -2.69
CA GLY A 98 -5.55 0.32 -3.24
C GLY A 98 -4.51 0.67 -2.19
N VAL A 99 -4.92 1.45 -1.17
CA VAL A 99 -4.04 1.85 -0.07
C VAL A 99 -3.55 0.64 0.73
N LEU A 100 -4.46 -0.31 1.03
CA LEU A 100 -4.06 -1.53 1.73
C LEU A 100 -3.01 -2.33 0.96
N MET A 101 -3.16 -2.42 -0.37
CA MET A 101 -2.18 -3.10 -1.23
C MET A 101 -0.84 -2.36 -1.26
N GLU A 102 -0.86 -1.03 -1.41
CA GLU A 102 0.35 -0.21 -1.52
C GLU A 102 1.15 -0.23 -0.21
N GLU A 103 0.53 0.20 0.90
CA GLU A 103 1.19 0.32 2.20
C GLU A 103 1.52 -1.06 2.80
N GLY A 104 0.62 -2.03 2.64
CA GLY A 104 0.82 -3.38 3.16
C GLY A 104 1.98 -4.10 2.49
N SER A 105 2.21 -3.83 1.19
CA SER A 105 3.33 -4.41 0.44
C SER A 105 4.68 -3.81 0.86
N ASP A 106 4.77 -2.48 0.98
CA ASP A 106 6.02 -1.80 1.27
C ASP A 106 6.55 -2.10 2.68
N THR A 107 5.66 -2.01 3.68
CA THR A 107 6.01 -2.26 5.09
C THR A 107 6.40 -3.71 5.35
N SER A 108 5.63 -4.67 4.81
CA SER A 108 5.91 -6.10 4.97
C SER A 108 7.23 -6.49 4.29
N SER A 109 7.49 -5.97 3.10
CA SER A 109 8.74 -6.23 2.37
C SER A 109 9.95 -5.68 3.13
N SER A 110 9.84 -4.45 3.65
CA SER A 110 10.87 -3.81 4.46
C SER A 110 11.14 -4.56 5.77
N LEU A 111 10.09 -5.07 6.42
CA LEU A 111 10.22 -5.89 7.62
C LEU A 111 10.94 -7.21 7.32
N ILE A 112 10.54 -7.92 6.27
CA ILE A 112 11.19 -9.18 5.87
C ILE A 112 12.67 -8.94 5.58
N LEU A 113 13.00 -7.88 4.83
CA LEU A 113 14.38 -7.52 4.54
C LEU A 113 15.17 -7.22 5.82
N THR A 114 14.57 -6.46 6.75
CA THR A 114 15.18 -6.13 8.05
C THR A 114 15.44 -7.38 8.87
N ILE A 115 14.51 -8.34 8.88
CA ILE A 115 14.67 -9.62 9.58
C ILE A 115 15.82 -10.41 8.97
N ILE A 116 15.90 -10.51 7.64
CA ILE A 116 17.00 -11.20 6.96
C ILE A 116 18.34 -10.56 7.33
N GLN A 117 18.42 -9.23 7.28
CA GLN A 117 19.62 -8.49 7.69
C GLN A 117 19.99 -8.78 9.16
N ALA A 118 19.02 -8.76 10.07
CA ALA A 118 19.26 -9.06 11.48
C ALA A 118 19.78 -10.49 11.69
N ILE A 119 19.17 -11.48 11.03
CA ILE A 119 19.59 -12.89 11.12
C ILE A 119 21.02 -13.06 10.61
N THR A 120 21.37 -12.44 9.48
CA THR A 120 22.73 -12.53 8.92
C THR A 120 23.78 -11.82 9.76
N LYS A 121 23.41 -10.75 10.47
CA LYS A 121 24.33 -9.94 11.28
C LYS A 121 24.57 -10.51 12.68
N TYR A 122 23.59 -11.22 13.24
CA TYR A 122 23.62 -11.73 14.62
C TYR A 122 23.35 -13.26 14.67
N PRO A 123 24.22 -14.09 14.08
CA PRO A 123 24.02 -15.54 14.01
C PRO A 123 23.95 -16.20 15.40
N GLU A 124 24.60 -15.64 16.41
CA GLU A 124 24.55 -16.12 17.80
C GLU A 124 23.16 -16.00 18.42
N VAL A 125 22.40 -14.95 18.04
CA VAL A 125 21.02 -14.77 18.49
C VAL A 125 20.11 -15.79 17.82
N GLN A 126 20.33 -16.06 16.53
CA GLN A 126 19.61 -17.10 15.80
C GLN A 126 19.86 -18.49 16.41
N ALA A 127 21.12 -18.84 16.71
CA ALA A 127 21.48 -20.12 17.31
C ALA A 127 20.80 -20.33 18.68
N LYS A 128 20.81 -19.30 19.53
CA LYS A 128 20.14 -19.34 20.84
C LYS A 128 18.62 -19.48 20.73
N TYR A 129 18.01 -18.88 19.71
CA TYR A 129 16.58 -19.06 19.45
C TYR A 129 16.27 -20.46 18.92
N ALA A 130 17.08 -20.97 17.98
CA ALA A 130 16.92 -22.32 17.45
C ALA A 130 17.01 -23.37 18.58
N GLU A 131 17.98 -23.23 19.49
CA GLU A 131 18.10 -24.10 20.67
C GLU A 131 16.84 -24.08 21.55
N ARG A 132 16.21 -22.91 21.74
CA ARG A 132 14.99 -22.76 22.55
C ARG A 132 13.73 -23.30 21.87
N VAL A 133 13.58 -23.06 20.56
CA VAL A 133 12.38 -23.47 19.79
C VAL A 133 12.43 -24.97 19.49
N PHE A 134 13.60 -25.50 19.16
CA PHE A 134 13.80 -26.93 18.85
C PHE A 134 14.25 -27.74 20.08
N HIS A 135 14.03 -27.22 21.29
CA HIS A 135 14.36 -27.94 22.51
C HIS A 135 13.49 -29.22 22.63
N PRO A 136 14.07 -30.39 22.97
CA PRO A 136 13.39 -31.69 22.95
C PRO A 136 12.15 -31.81 23.87
N ASN A 137 11.91 -30.86 24.77
CA ASN A 137 10.73 -30.84 25.63
C ASN A 137 9.48 -30.25 24.96
N LEU A 138 9.61 -29.54 23.83
CA LEU A 138 8.48 -29.02 23.06
C LEU A 138 7.98 -30.06 22.04
N LEU A 139 8.87 -30.92 21.52
CA LEU A 139 8.51 -32.00 20.59
C LEU A 139 7.72 -33.15 21.23
N LYS A 140 7.75 -33.29 22.56
CA LYS A 140 7.00 -34.31 23.30
C LYS A 140 5.57 -33.90 23.67
N ARG A 141 5.18 -32.66 23.39
CA ARG A 141 3.86 -32.12 23.78
C ARG A 141 2.79 -32.27 22.68
N GLU A 142 3.17 -32.77 21.51
CA GLU A 142 2.29 -32.97 20.34
C GLU A 142 2.14 -34.45 19.93
N SER A 143 2.51 -35.40 20.79
CA SER A 143 2.30 -36.86 20.62
C SER A 143 1.44 -37.43 21.72
#